data_AF-A0A4S8SQN0-F1
#
_entry.id   AF-A0A4S8SQN0-F1
#
_cell.length_a   1.000
_cell.length_b   1.000
_cell.length_c   1.000
_cell.angle_alpha   90.00
_cell.angle_beta   90.00
_cell.angle_gamma   90.00
#
_symmetry.space_group_name_H-M   'P 1'
#
loop_
_entity.id
_entity.type
_entity.pdbx_description
1 polymer ?
#
loop_
_entity_poly.entity_id
_entity_poly.type
_entity_poly.pdbx_seq_one_letter_code
_entity_poly.pdbx_strand_id
1 'polypeptide(L)'
;MLSSPILALALSFVVGQSLALPAAVAPPSTNYINWKTFKANGVNLGGWLVQESTIDTAFWNQYSGGAPDEWGLCVNLGSQCGPVLEKRYASWITTSDIDKLAAANITLLRIPTTYAAWVKVPASQLYSGNQLSFLKTISSYAINKYNMHIIIDIHSLPGGVNGMAFGEKEGNFGWFNNATALTYSYQAVDAAINFIQTSNFPSHFTLEPINEPVDNRNTQFFGTPLALSDTGAAWVTSYIKGVISRVAAVNSKITVMFQDGFKGESYFSSSFPVTANLVFDIHNYYFAGRGATSANEAALICSDAKTSAGDGKFPTFVSEWSIQAELNNTFTLRERNLLTGLYAFNKHTSGSAYWTAKFLGTAKVDGQGTQQDYWNYGTFVDLGYTKNVGRGAVYCA
;
A
#
# COMPACT_ATOMS: atom_id res chain seq x y z
N MET A 1 -14.49 -18.22 -86.93
CA MET A 1 -15.31 -18.67 -85.79
C MET A 1 -15.21 -17.60 -84.72
N LEU A 2 -16.35 -17.04 -84.32
CA LEU A 2 -16.46 -15.88 -83.43
C LEU A 2 -16.08 -16.25 -82.00
N SER A 3 -15.21 -15.45 -81.36
CA SER A 3 -14.95 -15.53 -79.92
C SER A 3 -15.13 -14.14 -79.29
N SER A 4 -16.21 -14.01 -78.52
CA SER A 4 -16.52 -12.84 -77.68
C SER A 4 -15.56 -12.73 -76.49
N PRO A 5 -15.16 -11.52 -76.05
CA PRO A 5 -14.48 -11.35 -74.77
C PRO A 5 -15.51 -11.17 -73.65
N ILE A 6 -15.35 -11.92 -72.57
CA ILE A 6 -16.12 -11.82 -71.32
C ILE A 6 -15.58 -10.62 -70.54
N LEU A 7 -16.46 -9.68 -70.19
CA LEU A 7 -16.17 -8.54 -69.34
C LEU A 7 -16.21 -8.98 -67.86
N ALA A 8 -15.08 -9.00 -67.18
CA ALA A 8 -15.01 -9.29 -65.74
C ALA A 8 -15.28 -8.00 -64.93
N LEU A 9 -16.39 -7.97 -64.20
CA LEU A 9 -16.76 -6.90 -63.28
C LEU A 9 -16.03 -7.13 -61.94
N ALA A 10 -15.05 -6.28 -61.60
CA ALA A 10 -14.41 -6.30 -60.29
C ALA A 10 -15.30 -5.56 -59.27
N LEU A 11 -15.91 -6.28 -58.33
CA LEU A 11 -16.56 -5.69 -57.16
C LEU A 11 -15.49 -5.40 -56.08
N SER A 12 -15.18 -4.13 -55.89
CA SER A 12 -14.36 -3.64 -54.77
C SER A 12 -15.21 -3.58 -53.50
N PHE A 13 -15.00 -4.51 -52.56
CA PHE A 13 -15.57 -4.40 -51.21
C PHE A 13 -14.77 -3.38 -50.39
N VAL A 14 -15.35 -2.19 -50.18
CA VAL A 14 -14.86 -1.24 -49.19
C VAL A 14 -15.34 -1.70 -47.82
N VAL A 15 -14.45 -2.30 -47.03
CA VAL A 15 -14.70 -2.60 -45.62
C VAL A 15 -14.66 -1.29 -44.85
N GLY A 16 -15.82 -0.72 -44.56
CA GLY A 16 -15.94 0.41 -43.65
C GLY A 16 -15.54 -0.02 -42.24
N GLN A 17 -14.35 0.35 -41.78
CA GLN A 17 -14.00 0.25 -40.37
C GLN A 17 -14.81 1.32 -39.61
N SER A 18 -15.83 0.89 -38.89
CA SER A 18 -16.50 1.74 -37.92
C SER A 18 -15.51 2.07 -36.80
N LEU A 19 -14.99 3.30 -36.79
CA LEU A 19 -14.31 3.87 -35.63
C LEU A 19 -15.35 3.97 -34.50
N ALA A 20 -15.40 2.96 -33.63
CA ALA A 20 -16.15 3.05 -32.39
C ALA A 20 -15.52 4.18 -31.56
N LEU A 21 -16.32 5.21 -31.28
CA LEU A 21 -15.93 6.24 -30.31
C LEU A 21 -15.58 5.55 -28.98
N PRO A 22 -14.51 5.96 -28.27
CA PRO A 22 -14.23 5.42 -26.95
C PRO A 22 -15.48 5.60 -26.08
N ALA A 23 -15.95 4.51 -25.46
CA ALA A 23 -17.04 4.59 -24.52
C ALA A 23 -16.71 5.66 -23.46
N ALA A 24 -17.62 6.59 -23.23
CA ALA A 24 -17.44 7.61 -22.20
C ALA A 24 -17.19 6.90 -20.85
N VAL A 25 -16.10 7.26 -20.18
CA VAL A 25 -15.80 6.75 -18.83
C VAL A 25 -16.94 7.16 -17.91
N ALA A 26 -17.59 6.19 -17.27
CA ALA A 26 -18.66 6.46 -16.32
C ALA A 26 -18.13 7.34 -15.17
N PRO A 27 -18.92 8.29 -14.64
CA PRO A 27 -18.50 9.11 -13.52
C PRO A 27 -18.17 8.23 -12.29
N PRO A 28 -17.20 8.62 -11.44
CA PRO A 28 -16.89 7.89 -10.22
C PRO A 28 -18.10 7.76 -9.29
N SER A 29 -18.13 6.65 -8.54
CA SER A 29 -19.16 6.37 -7.56
C SER A 29 -19.11 7.38 -6.40
N THR A 30 -20.26 7.98 -6.09
CA THR A 30 -20.40 8.82 -4.90
C THR A 30 -20.73 8.02 -3.63
N ASN A 31 -20.93 6.71 -3.75
CA ASN A 31 -21.24 5.84 -2.62
C ASN A 31 -19.97 5.51 -1.84
N TYR A 32 -20.01 5.71 -0.52
CA TYR A 32 -18.97 5.26 0.40
C TYR A 32 -18.94 3.73 0.42
N ILE A 33 -17.73 3.16 0.46
CA ILE A 33 -17.57 1.72 0.56
C ILE A 33 -17.97 1.21 1.95
N ASN A 34 -18.43 -0.04 2.00
CA ASN A 34 -18.59 -0.78 3.25
C ASN A 34 -17.53 -1.88 3.28
N TRP A 35 -16.50 -1.73 4.12
CA TRP A 35 -15.41 -2.70 4.22
C TRP A 35 -15.87 -4.12 4.62
N LYS A 36 -17.06 -4.29 5.19
CA LYS A 36 -17.62 -5.63 5.48
C LYS A 36 -17.98 -6.42 4.21
N THR A 37 -18.24 -5.74 3.10
CA THR A 37 -18.63 -6.37 1.83
C THR A 37 -17.72 -5.99 0.66
N PHE A 38 -16.94 -4.92 0.80
CA PHE A 38 -15.97 -4.48 -0.18
C PHE A 38 -14.82 -5.49 -0.29
N LYS A 39 -14.39 -5.74 -1.52
CA LYS A 39 -13.25 -6.60 -1.84
C LYS A 39 -12.35 -5.85 -2.81
N ALA A 40 -11.05 -5.89 -2.58
CA ALA A 40 -10.09 -5.26 -3.49
C ALA A 40 -8.81 -6.09 -3.67
N ASN A 41 -8.29 -6.03 -4.88
CA ASN A 41 -6.88 -6.31 -5.13
C ASN A 41 -6.18 -4.96 -5.32
N GLY A 42 -5.18 -4.70 -4.50
CA GLY A 42 -4.50 -3.44 -4.44
C GLY A 42 -2.99 -3.55 -4.60
N VAL A 43 -2.35 -2.39 -4.63
CA VAL A 43 -0.90 -2.26 -4.47
C VAL A 43 -0.57 -1.05 -3.62
N ASN A 44 0.59 -1.09 -2.98
CA ASN A 44 1.18 0.07 -2.33
C ASN A 44 1.91 0.93 -3.36
N LEU A 45 1.90 2.26 -3.15
CA LEU A 45 2.75 3.21 -3.87
C LEU A 45 3.98 3.56 -3.02
N GLY A 46 4.68 2.52 -2.54
CA GLY A 46 5.84 2.63 -1.67
C GLY A 46 7.06 3.25 -2.36
N GLY A 47 7.96 3.83 -1.56
CA GLY A 47 9.14 4.54 -2.07
C GLY A 47 8.82 5.84 -2.81
N TRP A 48 7.57 6.32 -2.73
CA TRP A 48 7.11 7.54 -3.41
C TRP A 48 7.12 8.75 -2.48
N LEU A 49 6.17 8.85 -1.56
CA LEU A 49 6.04 9.95 -0.60
C LEU A 49 6.66 9.64 0.77
N VAL A 50 7.22 8.42 0.90
CA VAL A 50 8.09 7.94 1.98
C VAL A 50 9.28 7.28 1.29
N GLN A 51 10.50 7.60 1.69
CA GLN A 51 11.71 7.05 1.07
C GLN A 51 12.30 5.91 1.91
N GLU A 52 12.58 4.80 1.25
CA GLU A 52 13.20 3.62 1.85
C GLU A 52 14.38 3.15 1.01
N SER A 53 15.47 2.78 1.68
CA SER A 53 16.74 2.44 1.05
C SER A 53 16.67 1.21 0.14
N THR A 54 15.79 0.27 0.48
CA THR A 54 15.63 -1.00 -0.24
C THR A 54 14.89 -0.82 -1.56
N ILE A 55 14.00 0.17 -1.71
CA ILE A 55 13.07 0.25 -2.85
C ILE A 55 13.74 0.74 -4.13
N ASP A 56 14.71 1.64 -4.04
CA ASP A 56 15.45 2.17 -5.21
C ASP A 56 16.91 2.36 -4.85
N THR A 57 17.72 1.33 -5.10
CA THR A 57 19.15 1.31 -4.75
C THR A 57 19.93 2.42 -5.46
N ALA A 58 19.56 2.77 -6.70
CA ALA A 58 20.26 3.82 -7.45
C ALA A 58 19.99 5.20 -6.86
N PHE A 59 18.73 5.50 -6.55
CA PHE A 59 18.36 6.74 -5.86
C PHE A 59 19.03 6.83 -4.49
N TRP A 60 18.99 5.75 -3.70
CA TRP A 60 19.56 5.78 -2.35
C TRP A 60 21.07 5.97 -2.38
N ASN A 61 21.79 5.23 -3.23
CA ASN A 61 23.24 5.37 -3.37
C ASN A 61 23.65 6.78 -3.82
N GLN A 62 22.84 7.41 -4.66
CA GLN A 62 23.14 8.75 -5.17
C GLN A 62 22.93 9.84 -4.11
N TYR A 63 21.86 9.76 -3.31
CA TYR A 63 21.40 10.91 -2.52
C TYR A 63 21.47 10.74 -1.00
N SER A 64 21.50 9.51 -0.49
CA SER A 64 21.43 9.27 0.97
C SER A 64 22.66 9.72 1.74
N GLY A 65 23.83 9.81 1.11
CA GLY A 65 25.10 9.98 1.81
C GLY A 65 25.41 8.86 2.81
N GLY A 66 24.87 7.66 2.60
CA GLY A 66 25.02 6.52 3.51
C GLY A 66 24.05 6.53 4.71
N ALA A 67 23.06 7.43 4.72
CA ALA A 67 22.04 7.44 5.75
C ALA A 67 21.16 6.18 5.72
N PRO A 68 20.71 5.68 6.89
CA PRO A 68 19.83 4.51 6.97
C PRO A 68 18.36 4.85 6.64
N ASP A 69 17.97 6.12 6.69
CA ASP A 69 16.58 6.58 6.63
C ASP A 69 16.39 7.91 5.86
N GLU A 70 15.14 8.26 5.55
CA GLU A 70 14.80 9.52 4.87
C GLU A 70 15.23 10.75 5.69
N TRP A 71 15.14 10.65 7.01
CA TRP A 71 15.60 11.68 7.94
C TRP A 71 17.07 12.04 7.70
N GLY A 72 17.95 11.05 7.73
CA GLY A 72 19.38 11.21 7.50
C GLY A 72 19.70 11.60 6.05
N LEU A 73 18.96 11.06 5.07
CA LEU A 73 19.06 11.49 3.68
C LEU A 73 18.82 13.00 3.55
N CYS A 74 17.78 13.53 4.21
CA CYS A 74 17.49 14.95 4.15
C CYS A 74 18.47 15.82 4.94
N VAL A 75 18.98 15.32 6.08
CA VAL A 75 20.10 15.95 6.78
C VAL A 75 21.33 16.08 5.86
N ASN A 76 21.69 15.01 5.16
CA ASN A 76 22.86 14.98 4.28
C ASN A 76 22.69 15.87 3.03
N LEU A 77 21.50 15.93 2.46
CA LEU A 77 21.20 16.79 1.32
C LEU A 77 21.06 18.27 1.69
N GLY A 78 20.75 18.59 2.95
CA GLY A 78 20.49 19.96 3.40
C GLY A 78 19.43 20.65 2.56
N SER A 79 19.75 21.81 1.97
CA SER A 79 18.82 22.56 1.12
C SER A 79 18.42 21.83 -0.17
N GLN A 80 19.15 20.78 -0.57
CA GLN A 80 18.82 19.97 -1.75
C GLN A 80 17.78 18.87 -1.46
N CYS A 81 17.46 18.59 -0.19
CA CYS A 81 16.46 17.59 0.18
C CYS A 81 15.12 17.84 -0.55
N GLY A 82 14.61 19.08 -0.47
CA GLY A 82 13.37 19.46 -1.15
C GLY A 82 13.41 19.28 -2.68
N PRO A 83 14.34 19.93 -3.40
CA PRO A 83 14.46 19.77 -4.86
C PRO A 83 14.61 18.32 -5.33
N VAL A 84 15.38 17.50 -4.62
CA VAL A 84 15.57 16.07 -4.96
C VAL A 84 14.28 15.29 -4.77
N LEU A 85 13.60 15.49 -3.64
CA LEU A 85 12.36 14.79 -3.33
C LEU A 85 11.21 15.24 -4.24
N GLU A 86 11.05 16.54 -4.51
CA GLU A 86 10.04 17.06 -5.46
C GLU A 86 10.22 16.46 -6.86
N LYS A 87 11.47 16.33 -7.32
CA LYS A 87 11.76 15.64 -8.59
C LYS A 87 11.34 14.18 -8.55
N ARG A 88 11.64 13.48 -7.45
CA ARG A 88 11.22 12.08 -7.26
C ARG A 88 9.71 11.94 -7.20
N TYR A 89 9.01 12.81 -6.47
CA TYR A 89 7.55 12.81 -6.37
C TYR A 89 6.89 12.98 -7.74
N ALA A 90 7.47 13.82 -8.61
CA ALA A 90 6.98 14.06 -9.95
C ALA A 90 7.22 12.90 -10.95
N SER A 91 8.22 12.06 -10.73
CA SER A 91 8.65 11.05 -11.73
C SER A 91 8.55 9.60 -11.27
N TRP A 92 8.50 9.32 -9.97
CA TRP A 92 8.52 7.95 -9.45
C TRP A 92 7.20 7.22 -9.70
N ILE A 93 6.06 7.86 -9.41
CA ILE A 93 4.74 7.35 -9.75
C ILE A 93 4.05 8.35 -10.67
N THR A 94 3.59 7.86 -11.81
CA THR A 94 2.96 8.65 -12.87
C THR A 94 1.59 8.09 -13.21
N THR A 95 0.80 8.82 -13.99
CA THR A 95 -0.48 8.33 -14.52
C THR A 95 -0.33 7.08 -15.40
N SER A 96 0.82 6.91 -16.06
CA SER A 96 1.13 5.68 -16.82
C SER A 96 1.29 4.46 -15.91
N ASP A 97 1.80 4.63 -14.69
CA ASP A 97 1.88 3.55 -13.72
C ASP A 97 0.46 3.14 -13.27
N ILE A 98 -0.42 4.12 -13.06
CA ILE A 98 -1.83 3.86 -12.72
C ILE A 98 -2.56 3.14 -13.86
N ASP A 99 -2.34 3.56 -15.11
CA ASP A 99 -2.93 2.90 -16.29
C ASP A 99 -2.51 1.43 -16.37
N LYS A 100 -1.22 1.14 -16.12
CA LYS A 100 -0.67 -0.22 -16.12
C LYS A 100 -1.27 -1.07 -15.00
N LEU A 101 -1.38 -0.52 -13.78
CA LEU A 101 -1.98 -1.22 -12.64
C LEU A 101 -3.47 -1.50 -12.87
N ALA A 102 -4.21 -0.52 -13.39
CA ALA A 102 -5.62 -0.68 -13.73
C ALA A 102 -5.85 -1.80 -14.77
N ALA A 103 -4.99 -1.87 -15.80
CA ALA A 103 -5.03 -2.95 -16.80
C ALA A 103 -4.78 -4.36 -16.20
N ALA A 104 -4.18 -4.43 -15.01
CA ALA A 104 -3.99 -5.66 -14.24
C ALA A 104 -5.11 -5.92 -13.22
N ASN A 105 -6.24 -5.21 -13.31
CA ASN A 105 -7.37 -5.28 -12.37
C ASN A 105 -7.04 -4.86 -10.93
N ILE A 106 -6.08 -3.95 -10.75
CA ILE A 106 -5.92 -3.25 -9.48
C ILE A 106 -7.07 -2.26 -9.31
N THR A 107 -7.75 -2.32 -8.16
CA THR A 107 -8.89 -1.46 -7.83
C THR A 107 -8.66 -0.61 -6.59
N LEU A 108 -7.54 -0.81 -5.89
CA LEU A 108 -7.18 -0.08 -4.69
C LEU A 108 -5.71 0.34 -4.70
N LEU A 109 -5.43 1.57 -4.28
CA LEU A 109 -4.08 2.06 -4.05
C LEU A 109 -3.90 2.42 -2.58
N ARG A 110 -2.92 1.82 -1.92
CA ARG A 110 -2.46 2.28 -0.60
C ARG A 110 -1.27 3.21 -0.79
N ILE A 111 -1.33 4.39 -0.19
CA ILE A 111 -0.36 5.46 -0.42
C ILE A 111 0.25 5.89 0.92
N PRO A 112 1.43 5.34 1.27
CA PRO A 112 2.21 5.78 2.42
C PRO A 112 2.63 7.24 2.28
N THR A 113 2.52 8.00 3.38
CA THR A 113 2.97 9.38 3.50
C THR A 113 3.67 9.59 4.83
N THR A 114 4.71 10.41 4.87
CA THR A 114 5.27 10.85 6.15
C THR A 114 4.33 11.85 6.83
N TYR A 115 4.36 11.97 8.16
CA TYR A 115 3.62 13.05 8.83
C TYR A 115 4.01 14.44 8.32
N ALA A 116 5.23 14.60 7.78
CA ALA A 116 5.76 15.88 7.31
C ALA A 116 5.02 16.43 6.09
N ALA A 117 4.26 15.58 5.37
CA ALA A 117 3.33 16.01 4.33
C ALA A 117 2.11 16.76 4.92
N TRP A 118 1.76 16.48 6.17
CA TRP A 118 0.50 16.91 6.80
C TRP A 118 0.69 17.99 7.85
N VAL A 119 1.82 17.94 8.57
CA VAL A 119 2.12 18.85 9.68
C VAL A 119 3.61 19.16 9.76
N LYS A 120 3.94 20.43 10.02
CA LYS A 120 5.32 20.86 10.28
C LYS A 120 5.61 20.72 11.76
N VAL A 121 6.49 19.77 12.11
CA VAL A 121 6.93 19.54 13.49
C VAL A 121 8.29 20.22 13.70
N PRO A 122 8.47 21.03 14.75
CA PRO A 122 9.77 21.62 15.07
C PRO A 122 10.88 20.56 15.17
N ALA A 123 12.06 20.88 14.62
CA ALA A 123 13.23 20.01 14.57
C ALA A 123 13.12 18.74 13.71
N SER A 124 11.96 18.44 13.10
CA SER A 124 11.87 17.38 12.10
C SER A 124 12.82 17.66 10.93
N GLN A 125 13.56 16.63 10.50
CA GLN A 125 14.41 16.71 9.31
C GLN A 125 13.73 16.12 8.07
N LEU A 126 12.52 15.58 8.22
CA LEU A 126 11.71 15.16 7.09
C LEU A 126 11.24 16.38 6.30
N TYR A 127 11.17 16.23 4.99
CA TYR A 127 10.77 17.32 4.10
C TYR A 127 9.28 17.62 4.19
N SER A 128 8.92 18.89 4.37
CA SER A 128 7.54 19.38 4.21
C SER A 128 7.44 20.23 2.94
N GLY A 129 6.85 19.68 1.88
CA GLY A 129 6.72 20.30 0.56
C GLY A 129 5.38 20.03 -0.10
N ASN A 130 5.39 19.69 -1.39
CA ASN A 130 4.20 19.52 -2.21
C ASN A 130 3.68 18.08 -2.25
N GLN A 131 4.03 17.21 -1.30
CA GLN A 131 3.58 15.80 -1.28
C GLN A 131 2.07 15.69 -1.52
N LEU A 132 1.27 16.54 -0.87
CA LEU A 132 -0.20 16.52 -1.00
C LEU A 132 -0.69 16.93 -2.40
N SER A 133 0.07 17.74 -3.14
CA SER A 133 -0.25 18.09 -4.53
C SER A 133 -0.06 16.89 -5.45
N PHE A 134 1.04 16.14 -5.27
CA PHE A 134 1.31 14.91 -6.01
C PHE A 134 0.31 13.81 -5.65
N LEU A 135 0.02 13.62 -4.36
CA LEU A 135 -1.02 12.74 -3.85
C LEU A 135 -2.36 13.04 -4.51
N LYS A 136 -2.80 14.31 -4.50
CA LYS A 136 -4.06 14.74 -5.12
C LYS A 136 -4.10 14.43 -6.61
N THR A 137 -3.00 14.69 -7.32
CA THR A 137 -2.92 14.46 -8.77
C THR A 137 -3.11 12.98 -9.11
N ILE A 138 -2.37 12.08 -8.45
CA ILE A 138 -2.45 10.63 -8.73
C ILE A 138 -3.76 10.03 -8.24
N SER A 139 -4.19 10.35 -7.01
CA SER A 139 -5.46 9.84 -6.47
C SER A 139 -6.66 10.30 -7.30
N SER A 140 -6.73 11.58 -7.67
CA SER A 140 -7.81 12.10 -8.52
C SER A 140 -7.82 11.42 -9.89
N TYR A 141 -6.66 11.16 -10.49
CA TYR A 141 -6.58 10.45 -11.76
C TYR A 141 -7.08 9.00 -11.65
N ALA A 142 -6.60 8.27 -10.63
CA ALA A 142 -7.02 6.90 -10.34
C ALA A 142 -8.53 6.78 -10.10
N ILE A 143 -9.10 7.71 -9.33
CA ILE A 143 -10.53 7.76 -9.04
C ILE A 143 -11.33 8.11 -10.30
N ASN A 144 -10.98 9.20 -11.00
CA ASN A 144 -11.74 9.66 -12.17
C ASN A 144 -11.74 8.66 -13.32
N LYS A 145 -10.60 8.02 -13.59
CA LYS A 145 -10.46 7.14 -14.75
C LYS A 145 -10.86 5.70 -14.47
N TYR A 146 -10.63 5.22 -13.25
CA TYR A 146 -10.73 3.80 -12.91
C TYR A 146 -11.61 3.50 -11.71
N ASN A 147 -12.21 4.52 -11.09
CA ASN A 147 -13.04 4.36 -9.89
C ASN A 147 -12.30 3.62 -8.76
N MET A 148 -10.96 3.77 -8.69
CA MET A 148 -10.13 3.14 -7.66
C MET A 148 -10.46 3.69 -6.28
N HIS A 149 -10.29 2.86 -5.25
CA HIS A 149 -10.34 3.28 -3.85
C HIS A 149 -8.92 3.59 -3.36
N ILE A 150 -8.77 4.60 -2.49
CA ILE A 150 -7.47 5.07 -2.01
C ILE A 150 -7.40 4.92 -0.49
N ILE A 151 -6.36 4.26 0.00
CA ILE A 151 -5.98 4.31 1.42
C ILE A 151 -4.89 5.38 1.54
N ILE A 152 -5.17 6.44 2.30
CA ILE A 152 -4.14 7.40 2.72
C ILE A 152 -3.58 6.90 4.03
N ASP A 153 -2.30 6.55 4.02
CA ASP A 153 -1.57 6.04 5.17
C ASP A 153 -0.59 7.09 5.70
N ILE A 154 -0.77 7.48 6.95
CA ILE A 154 0.18 8.30 7.69
C ILE A 154 1.22 7.36 8.31
N HIS A 155 2.18 7.00 7.47
CA HIS A 155 3.11 5.89 7.65
C HIS A 155 4.13 6.13 8.78
N SER A 156 4.44 7.40 9.04
CA SER A 156 5.24 7.83 10.18
C SER A 156 4.47 8.82 11.04
N LEU A 157 4.67 8.78 12.35
CA LEU A 157 4.16 9.80 13.27
C LEU A 157 5.30 10.51 14.03
N PRO A 158 5.09 11.75 14.47
CA PRO A 158 6.11 12.53 15.17
C PRO A 158 6.65 11.77 16.39
N GLY A 159 7.98 11.64 16.48
CA GLY A 159 8.65 10.90 17.54
C GLY A 159 8.95 9.44 17.22
N GLY A 160 8.42 8.87 16.14
CA GLY A 160 8.76 7.51 15.69
C GLY A 160 7.95 6.43 16.40
N VAL A 161 7.25 5.63 15.61
CA VAL A 161 6.26 4.65 16.10
C VAL A 161 6.83 3.24 16.25
N ASN A 162 8.05 2.97 15.76
CA ASN A 162 8.57 1.60 15.69
C ASN A 162 10.09 1.46 15.62
N GLY A 163 10.84 2.57 15.67
CA GLY A 163 12.29 2.56 15.56
C GLY A 163 12.86 2.18 14.20
N MET A 164 12.02 1.98 13.19
CA MET A 164 12.45 1.71 11.83
C MET A 164 12.51 3.01 11.02
N ALA A 165 13.34 3.01 9.97
CA ALA A 165 13.48 4.12 9.02
C ALA A 165 12.15 4.71 8.56
N PHE A 166 11.14 3.88 8.30
CA PHE A 166 9.83 4.29 7.79
C PHE A 166 8.85 4.77 8.87
N GLY A 167 9.09 4.47 10.16
CA GLY A 167 8.24 4.96 11.26
C GLY A 167 8.52 6.40 11.69
N GLU A 168 9.69 6.93 11.31
CA GLU A 168 10.08 8.36 11.25
C GLU A 168 11.59 8.45 10.96
N LYS A 169 12.36 7.73 11.78
CA LYS A 169 13.82 7.74 11.84
C LYS A 169 14.29 6.48 12.56
N GLU A 170 15.34 5.86 12.04
CA GLU A 170 15.98 4.68 12.61
C GLU A 170 16.34 4.91 14.10
N GLY A 171 15.96 3.96 14.95
CA GLY A 171 16.16 3.98 16.39
C GLY A 171 15.21 4.86 17.19
N ASN A 172 14.25 5.56 16.57
CA ASN A 172 13.33 6.45 17.30
C ASN A 172 12.01 5.78 17.72
N PHE A 173 11.71 5.85 19.02
CA PHE A 173 10.53 5.26 19.68
C PHE A 173 9.78 6.28 20.56
N GLY A 174 10.01 7.57 20.33
CA GLY A 174 9.54 8.68 21.15
C GLY A 174 8.05 9.02 21.00
N TRP A 175 7.29 8.31 20.17
CA TRP A 175 5.84 8.54 20.01
C TRP A 175 5.01 8.03 21.21
N PHE A 176 5.36 6.87 21.76
CA PHE A 176 4.60 6.27 22.86
C PHE A 176 4.68 7.11 24.13
N ASN A 177 3.53 7.30 24.79
CA ASN A 177 3.39 8.06 26.04
C ASN A 177 3.88 9.53 25.95
N ASN A 178 3.90 10.11 24.75
CA ASN A 178 4.36 11.46 24.52
C ASN A 178 3.21 12.37 24.05
N ALA A 179 2.78 13.28 24.92
CA ALA A 179 1.64 14.17 24.65
C ALA A 179 1.91 15.16 23.50
N THR A 180 3.15 15.59 23.31
CA THR A 180 3.54 16.50 22.22
C THR A 180 3.49 15.76 20.88
N ALA A 181 4.07 14.56 20.82
CA ALA A 181 3.99 13.68 19.66
C ALA A 181 2.53 13.37 19.29
N LEU A 182 1.70 13.04 20.29
CA LEU A 182 0.28 12.78 20.13
C LEU A 182 -0.47 14.00 19.57
N THR A 183 -0.16 15.20 20.05
CA THR A 183 -0.78 16.44 19.57
C THR A 183 -0.48 16.67 18.10
N TYR A 184 0.78 16.54 17.66
CA TYR A 184 1.12 16.66 16.25
C TYR A 184 0.56 15.52 15.40
N SER A 185 0.49 14.30 15.95
CA SER A 185 -0.17 13.16 15.28
C SER A 185 -1.64 13.47 14.98
N TYR A 186 -2.36 14.07 15.93
CA TYR A 186 -3.73 14.50 15.70
C TYR A 186 -3.86 15.66 14.71
N GLN A 187 -2.90 16.60 14.67
CA GLN A 187 -2.88 17.64 13.64
C GLN A 187 -2.69 17.05 12.24
N ALA A 188 -1.82 16.05 12.10
CA ALA A 188 -1.66 15.32 10.83
C ALA A 188 -2.95 14.62 10.41
N VAL A 189 -3.62 13.95 11.35
CA VAL A 189 -4.93 13.31 11.13
C VAL A 189 -5.99 14.32 10.72
N ASP A 190 -6.11 15.46 11.42
CA ASP A 190 -7.07 16.51 11.07
C ASP A 190 -6.82 17.06 9.66
N ALA A 191 -5.56 17.22 9.26
CA ALA A 191 -5.19 17.65 7.91
C ALA A 191 -5.55 16.59 6.85
N ALA A 192 -5.33 15.30 7.13
CA ALA A 192 -5.71 14.21 6.25
C ALA A 192 -7.23 14.08 6.09
N ILE A 193 -7.99 14.23 7.18
CA ILE A 193 -9.46 14.28 7.15
C ILE A 193 -9.94 15.44 6.26
N ASN A 194 -9.35 16.63 6.42
CA ASN A 194 -9.70 17.79 5.60
C ASN A 194 -9.36 17.57 4.11
N PHE A 195 -8.21 16.95 3.80
CA PHE A 195 -7.85 16.58 2.44
C PHE A 195 -8.90 15.65 1.81
N ILE A 196 -9.31 14.59 2.52
CA ILE A 196 -10.33 13.66 2.06
C ILE A 196 -11.66 14.39 1.84
N GLN A 197 -12.11 15.15 2.84
CA GLN A 197 -13.41 15.84 2.81
C GLN A 197 -13.51 16.84 1.65
N THR A 198 -12.39 17.46 1.26
CA THR A 198 -12.33 18.48 0.20
C THR A 198 -11.82 17.95 -1.15
N SER A 199 -11.64 16.63 -1.29
CA SER A 199 -11.06 15.99 -2.47
C SER A 199 -11.95 15.93 -3.72
N ASN A 200 -13.22 16.37 -3.63
CA ASN A 200 -14.33 16.07 -4.55
C ASN A 200 -14.77 14.59 -4.58
N PHE A 201 -13.99 13.67 -4.00
CA PHE A 201 -14.25 12.23 -3.98
C PHE A 201 -14.16 11.63 -2.57
N PRO A 202 -14.75 12.23 -1.52
CA PRO A 202 -14.57 11.76 -0.14
C PRO A 202 -15.01 10.30 0.08
N SER A 203 -15.89 9.76 -0.78
CA SER A 203 -16.33 8.35 -0.78
C SER A 203 -15.26 7.35 -1.21
N HIS A 204 -14.19 7.81 -1.86
CA HIS A 204 -13.11 6.98 -2.41
C HIS A 204 -11.90 6.87 -1.49
N PHE A 205 -11.99 7.34 -0.25
CA PHE A 205 -10.87 7.33 0.68
C PHE A 205 -11.14 6.52 1.94
N THR A 206 -10.10 5.89 2.43
CA THR A 206 -9.97 5.35 3.79
C THR A 206 -8.73 5.97 4.41
N LEU A 207 -8.83 6.34 5.69
CA LEU A 207 -7.73 6.93 6.44
C LEU A 207 -7.07 5.87 7.32
N GLU A 208 -5.82 5.58 7.06
CA GLU A 208 -4.95 4.81 7.94
C GLU A 208 -4.03 5.79 8.71
N PRO A 209 -4.23 5.96 10.03
CA PRO A 209 -3.59 7.04 10.76
C PRO A 209 -2.24 6.65 11.36
N ILE A 210 -1.85 5.38 11.29
CA ILE A 210 -0.60 4.86 11.85
C ILE A 210 -0.23 3.55 11.15
N ASN A 211 1.07 3.33 10.97
CA ASN A 211 1.62 2.11 10.38
C ASN A 211 2.57 1.41 11.36
N GLU A 212 2.39 0.10 11.54
CA GLU A 212 3.25 -0.81 12.32
C GLU A 212 3.73 -0.25 13.68
N PRO A 213 2.84 0.16 14.61
CA PRO A 213 3.27 0.67 15.90
C PRO A 213 3.89 -0.45 16.76
N VAL A 214 5.13 -0.23 17.21
CA VAL A 214 5.97 -1.18 17.96
C VAL A 214 6.74 -0.44 19.04
N ASP A 215 6.64 -0.87 20.29
CA ASP A 215 7.40 -0.30 21.42
C ASP A 215 8.49 -1.25 21.95
N ASN A 216 8.51 -2.50 21.48
CA ASN A 216 9.57 -3.44 21.80
C ASN A 216 10.79 -3.25 20.89
N ARG A 217 11.91 -2.85 21.49
CA ARG A 217 13.15 -2.54 20.77
C ARG A 217 13.94 -3.77 20.33
N ASN A 218 13.56 -4.97 20.77
CA ASN A 218 14.17 -6.19 20.26
C ASN A 218 13.63 -6.47 18.85
N THR A 219 14.45 -6.17 17.84
CA THR A 219 14.10 -6.32 16.43
C THR A 219 13.76 -7.76 16.02
N GLN A 220 14.18 -8.77 16.79
CA GLN A 220 13.78 -10.16 16.56
C GLN A 220 12.27 -10.41 16.74
N PHE A 221 11.58 -9.54 17.46
CA PHE A 221 10.13 -9.63 17.65
C PHE A 221 9.33 -8.85 16.60
N PHE A 222 9.99 -8.05 15.77
CA PHE A 222 9.31 -7.30 14.71
C PHE A 222 8.58 -8.26 13.76
N GLY A 223 7.35 -7.93 13.37
CA GLY A 223 6.49 -8.86 12.63
C GLY A 223 5.79 -9.92 13.48
N THR A 224 5.88 -9.84 14.82
CA THR A 224 5.20 -10.78 15.74
C THR A 224 4.38 -10.02 16.80
N PRO A 225 3.40 -10.67 17.47
CA PRO A 225 2.62 -10.06 18.55
C PRO A 225 3.46 -9.55 19.75
N LEU A 226 4.72 -9.95 19.85
CA LEU A 226 5.66 -9.50 20.90
C LEU A 226 6.29 -8.13 20.60
N ALA A 227 6.14 -7.62 19.37
CA ALA A 227 6.62 -6.30 18.97
C ALA A 227 5.92 -5.17 19.72
N LEU A 228 4.64 -5.35 20.06
CA LEU A 228 3.82 -4.38 20.77
C LEU A 228 3.50 -4.89 22.17
N SER A 229 3.92 -4.17 23.21
CA SER A 229 3.54 -4.46 24.59
C SER A 229 2.06 -4.15 24.82
N ASP A 230 1.46 -4.71 25.87
CA ASP A 230 0.06 -4.42 26.20
C ASP A 230 -0.15 -2.93 26.58
N THR A 231 0.86 -2.29 27.19
CA THR A 231 0.83 -0.85 27.47
C THR A 231 0.91 -0.03 26.18
N GLY A 232 1.77 -0.42 25.24
CA GLY A 232 1.84 0.18 23.92
C GLY A 232 0.53 0.01 23.15
N ALA A 233 -0.07 -1.18 23.21
CA ALA A 233 -1.36 -1.46 22.60
C ALA A 233 -2.51 -0.64 23.21
N ALA A 234 -2.49 -0.40 24.53
CA ALA A 234 -3.45 0.49 25.19
C ALA A 234 -3.30 1.95 24.75
N TRP A 235 -2.07 2.42 24.55
CA TRP A 235 -1.77 3.75 24.00
C TRP A 235 -2.28 3.88 22.56
N VAL A 236 -1.97 2.92 21.69
CA VAL A 236 -2.45 2.86 20.30
C VAL A 236 -3.98 2.81 20.26
N THR A 237 -4.61 2.00 21.09
CA THR A 237 -6.08 1.93 21.19
C THR A 237 -6.69 3.29 21.54
N SER A 238 -6.07 4.02 22.47
CA SER A 238 -6.52 5.37 22.87
C SER A 238 -6.35 6.37 21.74
N TYR A 239 -5.24 6.29 21.00
CA TYR A 239 -5.01 7.08 19.79
C TYR A 239 -6.09 6.82 18.73
N ILE A 240 -6.35 5.56 18.38
CA ILE A 240 -7.35 5.19 17.36
C ILE A 240 -8.75 5.64 17.77
N LYS A 241 -9.13 5.54 19.05
CA LYS A 241 -10.41 6.10 19.55
C LYS A 241 -10.49 7.62 19.34
N GLY A 242 -9.37 8.32 19.55
CA GLY A 242 -9.26 9.75 19.25
C GLY A 242 -9.42 10.04 17.75
N VAL A 243 -8.78 9.25 16.88
CA VAL A 243 -8.93 9.38 15.42
C VAL A 243 -10.37 9.15 14.98
N ILE A 244 -11.02 8.07 15.42
CA ILE A 244 -12.43 7.77 15.11
C ILE A 244 -13.33 8.95 15.51
N SER A 245 -13.10 9.53 16.69
CA SER A 245 -13.89 10.67 17.17
C SER A 245 -13.71 11.91 16.28
N ARG A 246 -12.48 12.18 15.82
CA ARG A 246 -12.16 13.28 14.91
C ARG A 246 -12.78 13.10 13.54
N VAL A 247 -12.68 11.88 12.98
CA VAL A 247 -13.35 11.52 11.73
C VAL A 247 -14.86 11.70 11.85
N ALA A 248 -15.47 11.17 12.92
CA ALA A 248 -16.91 11.27 13.14
C ALA A 248 -17.41 12.73 13.26
N ALA A 249 -16.58 13.63 13.82
CA ALA A 249 -16.91 15.04 13.95
C ALA A 249 -16.96 15.79 12.60
N VAL A 250 -16.25 15.29 11.57
CA VAL A 250 -16.24 15.88 10.23
C VAL A 250 -17.15 15.10 9.27
N ASN A 251 -16.95 13.79 9.19
CA ASN A 251 -17.68 12.89 8.31
C ASN A 251 -17.50 11.43 8.75
N SER A 252 -18.48 10.90 9.49
CA SER A 252 -18.48 9.52 10.01
C SER A 252 -18.53 8.42 8.94
N LYS A 253 -18.74 8.78 7.67
CA LYS A 253 -18.74 7.81 6.55
C LYS A 253 -17.32 7.47 6.07
N ILE A 254 -16.32 8.29 6.40
CA ILE A 254 -14.92 7.96 6.13
C ILE A 254 -14.52 6.83 7.08
N THR A 255 -14.05 5.70 6.52
CA THR A 255 -13.57 4.58 7.32
C THR A 255 -12.18 4.87 7.87
N VAL A 256 -11.96 4.51 9.14
CA VAL A 256 -10.62 4.42 9.73
C VAL A 256 -10.08 3.01 9.51
N MET A 257 -8.88 2.90 8.94
CA MET A 257 -8.12 1.66 8.88
C MET A 257 -7.10 1.63 10.01
N PHE A 258 -7.03 0.55 10.77
CA PHE A 258 -6.15 0.43 11.93
C PHE A 258 -5.15 -0.70 11.70
N GLN A 259 -3.90 -0.33 11.44
CA GLN A 259 -2.76 -1.25 11.41
C GLN A 259 -2.46 -1.78 12.82
N ASP A 260 -2.47 -3.09 12.95
CA ASP A 260 -2.59 -3.82 14.21
C ASP A 260 -1.30 -3.98 15.05
N GLY A 261 -0.17 -3.41 14.66
CA GLY A 261 1.12 -3.63 15.33
C GLY A 261 1.46 -5.13 15.49
N PHE A 262 1.01 -5.97 14.56
CA PHE A 262 1.18 -7.43 14.52
C PHE A 262 0.44 -8.23 15.60
N LYS A 263 -0.51 -7.63 16.33
CA LYS A 263 -1.32 -8.34 17.35
C LYS A 263 -2.52 -9.09 16.79
N GLY A 264 -2.99 -8.72 15.60
CA GLY A 264 -4.23 -9.23 15.00
C GLY A 264 -5.48 -8.47 15.44
N GLU A 265 -6.51 -8.54 14.58
CA GLU A 265 -7.82 -7.95 14.82
C GLU A 265 -8.45 -8.43 16.14
N SER A 266 -8.39 -9.73 16.43
CA SER A 266 -9.03 -10.33 17.61
C SER A 266 -8.50 -9.79 18.94
N TYR A 267 -7.24 -9.32 18.97
CA TYR A 267 -6.67 -8.70 20.16
C TYR A 267 -7.36 -7.36 20.47
N PHE A 268 -7.61 -6.55 19.44
CA PHE A 268 -8.17 -5.21 19.59
C PHE A 268 -9.68 -5.14 19.47
N SER A 269 -10.32 -6.12 18.83
CA SER A 269 -11.74 -6.09 18.44
C SER A 269 -12.65 -5.73 19.61
N SER A 270 -12.39 -6.27 20.81
CA SER A 270 -13.17 -6.04 22.02
C SER A 270 -13.12 -4.59 22.52
N SER A 271 -12.08 -3.83 22.15
CA SER A 271 -11.87 -2.44 22.58
C SER A 271 -12.76 -1.42 21.85
N PHE A 272 -13.42 -1.83 20.76
CA PHE A 272 -14.25 -0.97 19.91
C PHE A 272 -15.68 -1.48 19.82
N PRO A 273 -16.71 -0.61 19.75
CA PRO A 273 -18.08 -1.03 19.52
C PRO A 273 -18.24 -1.55 18.08
N VAL A 274 -19.10 -2.56 17.86
CA VAL A 274 -19.36 -3.14 16.52
C VAL A 274 -19.89 -2.14 15.48
N THR A 275 -20.38 -0.98 15.96
CA THR A 275 -20.86 0.14 15.16
C THR A 275 -19.75 1.08 14.68
N ALA A 276 -18.50 0.91 15.13
CA ALA A 276 -17.38 1.70 14.63
C ALA A 276 -17.15 1.43 13.14
N ASN A 277 -16.99 2.49 12.35
CA ASN A 277 -16.60 2.40 10.94
C ASN A 277 -15.09 2.16 10.86
N LEU A 278 -14.70 0.92 11.15
CA LEU A 278 -13.33 0.48 11.34
C LEU A 278 -13.05 -0.76 10.48
N VAL A 279 -11.86 -0.80 9.88
CA VAL A 279 -11.27 -1.97 9.22
C VAL A 279 -9.86 -2.18 9.81
N PHE A 280 -9.46 -3.42 10.02
CA PHE A 280 -8.09 -3.72 10.46
C PHE A 280 -7.18 -3.95 9.27
N ASP A 281 -5.98 -3.40 9.36
CA ASP A 281 -4.90 -3.69 8.44
C ASP A 281 -3.93 -4.69 9.06
N ILE A 282 -3.60 -5.71 8.26
CA ILE A 282 -2.72 -6.83 8.60
C ILE A 282 -1.57 -6.89 7.61
N HIS A 283 -0.35 -6.97 8.12
CA HIS A 283 0.85 -7.11 7.30
C HIS A 283 1.39 -8.54 7.37
N ASN A 284 1.58 -9.19 6.23
CA ASN A 284 2.04 -10.57 6.15
C ASN A 284 3.29 -10.69 5.28
N TYR A 285 4.43 -10.99 5.92
CA TYR A 285 5.71 -11.16 5.24
C TYR A 285 6.37 -12.51 5.54
N TYR A 286 7.24 -12.93 4.63
CA TYR A 286 7.87 -14.26 4.63
C TYR A 286 9.41 -14.20 4.54
N PHE A 287 9.99 -13.01 4.47
CA PHE A 287 11.42 -12.83 4.18
C PHE A 287 12.35 -12.99 5.40
N ALA A 288 11.81 -13.12 6.61
CA ALA A 288 12.61 -13.26 7.83
C ALA A 288 11.83 -13.98 8.95
N GLY A 289 12.55 -14.75 9.78
CA GLY A 289 12.07 -15.26 11.07
C GLY A 289 11.07 -16.43 11.01
N ARG A 290 10.84 -17.03 9.83
CA ARG A 290 9.79 -18.06 9.62
C ARG A 290 10.30 -19.34 8.96
N GLY A 291 11.55 -19.37 8.50
CA GLY A 291 12.07 -20.47 7.70
C GLY A 291 11.29 -20.65 6.40
N ALA A 292 10.69 -19.59 5.88
CA ALA A 292 9.92 -19.66 4.65
C ALA A 292 10.86 -19.92 3.47
N THR A 293 10.38 -20.73 2.53
CA THR A 293 11.02 -20.97 1.24
C THR A 293 10.02 -20.74 0.13
N SER A 294 10.48 -20.42 -1.08
CA SER A 294 9.56 -20.33 -2.21
C SER A 294 8.70 -21.59 -2.35
N ALA A 295 9.18 -22.77 -1.93
CA ALA A 295 8.43 -24.03 -1.98
C ALA A 295 7.27 -24.09 -0.97
N ASN A 296 7.50 -23.73 0.30
CA ASN A 296 6.49 -23.83 1.37
C ASN A 296 5.63 -22.55 1.56
N GLU A 297 6.02 -21.42 0.96
CA GLU A 297 5.40 -20.11 1.16
C GLU A 297 3.90 -20.11 0.83
N ALA A 298 3.47 -20.86 -0.18
CA ALA A 298 2.05 -21.00 -0.50
C ALA A 298 1.22 -21.53 0.69
N ALA A 299 1.73 -22.50 1.44
CA ALA A 299 1.05 -23.04 2.61
C ALA A 299 1.00 -22.03 3.76
N LEU A 300 2.09 -21.26 3.97
CA LEU A 300 2.14 -20.18 4.96
C LEU A 300 1.13 -19.09 4.63
N ILE A 301 1.08 -18.64 3.36
CA ILE A 301 0.09 -17.68 2.87
C ILE A 301 -1.34 -18.15 3.15
N CYS A 302 -1.69 -19.39 2.81
CA CYS A 302 -3.04 -19.89 3.05
C CYS A 302 -3.39 -19.99 4.54
N SER A 303 -2.39 -20.29 5.40
CA SER A 303 -2.57 -20.30 6.85
C SER A 303 -2.78 -18.88 7.39
N ASP A 304 -1.93 -17.95 7.01
CA ASP A 304 -1.99 -16.56 7.46
C ASP A 304 -3.26 -15.87 6.97
N ALA A 305 -3.74 -16.17 5.76
CA ALA A 305 -5.00 -15.63 5.26
C ALA A 305 -6.19 -15.99 6.17
N LYS A 306 -6.23 -17.22 6.70
CA LYS A 306 -7.25 -17.66 7.66
C LYS A 306 -7.11 -16.93 9.00
N THR A 307 -5.88 -16.82 9.52
CA THR A 307 -5.60 -16.11 10.78
C THR A 307 -5.91 -14.61 10.66
N SER A 308 -5.58 -13.99 9.52
CA SER A 308 -5.79 -12.58 9.23
C SER A 308 -7.28 -12.19 9.21
N ALA A 309 -8.20 -13.14 9.11
CA ALA A 309 -9.64 -12.86 9.19
C ALA A 309 -10.08 -12.42 10.60
N GLY A 310 -9.27 -12.70 11.63
CA GLY A 310 -9.59 -12.34 13.02
C GLY A 310 -10.80 -13.10 13.57
N ASP A 311 -11.55 -12.44 14.46
CA ASP A 311 -12.76 -12.99 15.08
C ASP A 311 -14.04 -12.66 14.28
N GLY A 312 -13.90 -11.86 13.22
CA GLY A 312 -14.97 -11.47 12.31
C GLY A 312 -15.84 -10.31 12.81
N LYS A 313 -15.54 -9.68 13.95
CA LYS A 313 -16.25 -8.50 14.43
C LYS A 313 -16.03 -7.30 13.52
N PHE A 314 -14.79 -7.11 13.06
CA PHE A 314 -14.43 -6.10 12.06
C PHE A 314 -13.87 -6.75 10.79
N PRO A 315 -14.07 -6.10 9.62
CA PRO A 315 -13.39 -6.54 8.42
C PRO A 315 -11.88 -6.35 8.59
N THR A 316 -11.11 -7.23 7.96
CA THR A 316 -9.66 -7.11 7.84
C THR A 316 -9.27 -6.95 6.37
N PHE A 317 -8.13 -6.31 6.11
CA PHE A 317 -7.53 -6.18 4.79
C PHE A 317 -6.03 -6.42 4.93
N VAL A 318 -5.42 -7.22 4.05
CA VAL A 318 -3.98 -7.48 4.12
C VAL A 318 -3.26 -6.40 3.30
N SER A 319 -3.02 -5.22 3.86
CA SER A 319 -2.55 -4.07 3.06
C SER A 319 -1.07 -4.14 2.68
N GLU A 320 -0.31 -5.03 3.31
CA GLU A 320 1.07 -5.28 2.94
C GLU A 320 1.41 -6.77 2.96
N TRP A 321 2.05 -7.21 1.87
CA TRP A 321 2.67 -8.52 1.72
C TRP A 321 3.57 -8.54 0.49
N SER A 322 4.52 -9.47 0.45
CA SER A 322 5.33 -9.79 -0.72
C SER A 322 5.64 -11.29 -0.77
N ILE A 323 6.24 -11.76 -1.86
CA ILE A 323 6.58 -13.19 -2.07
C ILE A 323 8.07 -13.49 -1.90
N GLN A 324 8.84 -12.55 -1.32
CA GLN A 324 10.18 -12.89 -0.91
C GLN A 324 10.10 -13.81 0.30
N ALA A 325 10.65 -15.01 0.16
CA ALA A 325 10.87 -15.93 1.25
C ALA A 325 12.24 -15.68 1.93
N GLU A 326 12.40 -16.17 3.16
CA GLU A 326 13.66 -16.07 3.91
C GLU A 326 14.79 -16.87 3.25
N LEU A 327 14.47 -18.06 2.72
CA LEU A 327 15.43 -19.01 2.18
C LEU A 327 15.00 -19.52 0.80
N ASN A 328 15.95 -19.98 -0.01
CA ASN A 328 15.70 -20.73 -1.25
C ASN A 328 14.66 -20.09 -2.18
N ASN A 329 14.80 -18.80 -2.47
CA ASN A 329 13.93 -18.11 -3.41
C ASN A 329 14.12 -18.64 -4.84
N THR A 330 13.03 -18.86 -5.58
CA THR A 330 13.08 -19.39 -6.95
C THR A 330 12.17 -18.62 -7.90
N PHE A 331 12.64 -18.38 -9.12
CA PHE A 331 11.84 -17.69 -10.14
C PHE A 331 10.63 -18.49 -10.60
N THR A 332 10.74 -19.83 -10.63
CA THR A 332 9.69 -20.73 -11.13
C THR A 332 8.44 -20.75 -10.25
N LEU A 333 8.54 -20.32 -8.99
CA LEU A 333 7.43 -20.34 -8.03
C LEU A 333 6.80 -18.96 -7.79
N ARG A 334 7.30 -17.91 -8.45
CA ARG A 334 6.78 -16.54 -8.25
C ARG A 334 5.33 -16.39 -8.65
N GLU A 335 4.96 -16.83 -9.86
CA GLU A 335 3.58 -16.78 -10.34
C GLU A 335 2.65 -17.55 -9.38
N ARG A 336 3.08 -18.74 -8.96
CA ARG A 336 2.35 -19.57 -8.01
C ARG A 336 2.10 -18.84 -6.70
N ASN A 337 3.14 -18.36 -6.04
CA ASN A 337 3.04 -17.74 -4.71
C ASN A 337 2.24 -16.43 -4.76
N LEU A 338 2.40 -15.64 -5.82
CA LEU A 338 1.59 -14.44 -6.06
C LEU A 338 0.11 -14.79 -6.23
N LEU A 339 -0.23 -15.73 -7.10
CA LEU A 339 -1.62 -16.13 -7.33
C LEU A 339 -2.26 -16.74 -6.08
N THR A 340 -1.50 -17.51 -5.30
CA THR A 340 -1.95 -18.05 -4.00
C THR A 340 -2.33 -16.92 -3.05
N GLY A 341 -1.49 -15.91 -2.85
CA GLY A 341 -1.81 -14.81 -1.94
C GLY A 341 -2.98 -13.95 -2.41
N LEU A 342 -3.02 -13.59 -3.70
CA LEU A 342 -4.16 -12.86 -4.28
C LEU A 342 -5.48 -13.61 -4.07
N TYR A 343 -5.49 -14.94 -4.21
CA TYR A 343 -6.67 -15.76 -3.93
C TYR A 343 -6.98 -15.86 -2.43
N ALA A 344 -6.00 -16.24 -1.63
CA ALA A 344 -6.19 -16.60 -0.22
C ALA A 344 -6.68 -15.40 0.60
N PHE A 345 -6.04 -14.24 0.44
CA PHE A 345 -6.45 -13.02 1.14
C PHE A 345 -7.83 -12.56 0.67
N ASN A 346 -8.12 -12.58 -0.64
CA ASN A 346 -9.47 -12.24 -1.12
C ASN A 346 -10.56 -13.18 -0.58
N LYS A 347 -10.25 -14.47 -0.43
CA LYS A 347 -11.18 -15.47 0.13
C LYS A 347 -11.49 -15.24 1.60
N HIS A 348 -10.48 -14.93 2.41
CA HIS A 348 -10.59 -14.92 3.87
C HIS A 348 -10.72 -13.53 4.50
N THR A 349 -10.23 -12.48 3.84
CA THR A 349 -10.26 -11.08 4.29
C THR A 349 -10.90 -10.20 3.22
N SER A 350 -10.89 -8.88 3.35
CA SER A 350 -11.38 -7.93 2.33
C SER A 350 -10.48 -7.86 1.09
N GLY A 351 -9.45 -8.71 0.98
CA GLY A 351 -8.46 -8.70 -0.08
C GLY A 351 -7.09 -8.27 0.43
N SER A 352 -6.25 -7.81 -0.50
CA SER A 352 -4.89 -7.41 -0.15
C SER A 352 -4.33 -6.31 -1.04
N ALA A 353 -3.29 -5.62 -0.56
CA ALA A 353 -2.46 -4.73 -1.35
C ALA A 353 -0.99 -5.19 -1.33
N TYR A 354 -0.42 -5.39 -2.51
CA TYR A 354 0.95 -5.89 -2.63
C TYR A 354 1.97 -4.80 -2.29
N TRP A 355 3.04 -5.11 -1.55
CA TRP A 355 4.20 -4.24 -1.41
C TRP A 355 5.25 -4.66 -2.46
N THR A 356 5.47 -3.90 -3.54
CA THR A 356 4.91 -2.59 -3.89
C THR A 356 4.76 -2.42 -5.41
N ALA A 357 4.12 -1.35 -5.89
CA ALA A 357 3.84 -1.12 -7.31
C ALA A 357 5.10 -1.07 -8.19
N LYS A 358 6.15 -0.40 -7.70
CA LYS A 358 7.42 -0.19 -8.39
C LYS A 358 8.58 -0.36 -7.41
N PHE A 359 9.52 -1.24 -7.73
CA PHE A 359 10.66 -1.55 -6.88
C PHE A 359 11.88 -1.85 -7.76
N LEU A 360 12.99 -1.16 -7.51
CA LEU A 360 14.26 -1.22 -8.25
C LEU A 360 15.45 -1.56 -7.33
N GLY A 361 15.19 -2.11 -6.16
CA GLY A 361 16.24 -2.55 -5.24
C GLY A 361 16.99 -3.79 -5.73
N THR A 362 18.32 -3.71 -5.69
CA THR A 362 19.20 -4.74 -6.28
C THR A 362 19.87 -5.62 -5.23
N ALA A 363 19.44 -5.56 -3.97
CA ALA A 363 19.96 -6.45 -2.93
C ALA A 363 19.65 -7.91 -3.30
N LYS A 364 20.63 -8.80 -3.14
CA LYS A 364 20.44 -10.22 -3.38
C LYS A 364 19.50 -10.81 -2.33
N VAL A 365 18.67 -11.75 -2.77
CA VAL A 365 17.90 -12.61 -1.86
C VAL A 365 18.63 -13.94 -1.68
N ASP A 366 18.31 -14.69 -0.62
CA ASP A 366 18.76 -16.07 -0.52
C ASP A 366 18.11 -16.92 -1.62
N GLY A 367 18.90 -17.53 -2.50
CA GLY A 367 18.41 -18.22 -3.70
C GLY A 367 18.62 -17.41 -4.99
N GLN A 368 17.59 -17.32 -5.84
CA GLN A 368 17.68 -16.77 -7.20
C GLN A 368 17.26 -15.31 -7.25
N GLY A 369 18.12 -14.44 -7.79
CA GLY A 369 17.77 -13.05 -8.15
C GLY A 369 18.01 -12.02 -7.05
N THR A 370 17.23 -10.94 -7.11
CA THR A 370 17.31 -9.77 -6.22
C THR A 370 15.93 -9.41 -5.69
N GLN A 371 15.85 -8.48 -4.74
CA GLN A 371 14.57 -8.00 -4.20
C GLN A 371 13.63 -7.48 -5.30
N GLN A 372 14.13 -6.78 -6.32
CA GLN A 372 13.31 -6.35 -7.46
C GLN A 372 12.52 -7.50 -8.12
N ASP A 373 13.02 -8.73 -8.10
CA ASP A 373 12.36 -9.88 -8.69
C ASP A 373 11.15 -10.39 -7.89
N TYR A 374 11.03 -9.99 -6.62
CA TYR A 374 10.02 -10.49 -5.66
C TYR A 374 9.16 -9.38 -5.05
N TRP A 375 9.54 -8.10 -5.19
CA TRP A 375 8.83 -6.96 -4.59
C TRP A 375 8.22 -5.99 -5.61
N ASN A 376 8.50 -6.15 -6.91
CA ASN A 376 8.00 -5.25 -7.95
C ASN A 376 6.74 -5.81 -8.63
N TYR A 377 5.56 -5.33 -8.21
CA TYR A 377 4.30 -5.75 -8.80
C TYR A 377 4.19 -5.39 -10.29
N GLY A 378 4.75 -4.24 -10.70
CA GLY A 378 4.81 -3.84 -12.10
C GLY A 378 5.51 -4.86 -13.00
N THR A 379 6.53 -5.56 -12.49
CA THR A 379 7.19 -6.66 -13.21
C THR A 379 6.26 -7.87 -13.36
N PHE A 380 5.48 -8.20 -12.33
CA PHE A 380 4.50 -9.29 -12.41
C PHE A 380 3.39 -9.03 -13.43
N VAL A 381 3.00 -7.76 -13.59
CA VAL A 381 2.08 -7.34 -14.66
C VAL A 381 2.69 -7.61 -16.04
N ASP A 382 3.95 -7.21 -16.27
CA ASP A 382 4.63 -7.41 -17.56
C ASP A 382 4.83 -8.90 -17.89
N LEU A 383 5.10 -9.72 -16.86
CA LEU A 383 5.21 -11.17 -16.99
C LEU A 383 3.86 -11.88 -17.15
N GLY A 384 2.74 -11.16 -16.98
CA GLY A 384 1.38 -11.70 -17.09
C GLY A 384 0.94 -12.57 -15.90
N TYR A 385 1.65 -12.51 -14.77
CA TYR A 385 1.39 -13.34 -13.58
C TYR A 385 0.12 -12.95 -12.83
N THR A 386 -0.42 -11.76 -13.08
CA THR A 386 -1.63 -11.25 -12.42
C THR A 386 -2.92 -11.73 -13.07
N LYS A 387 -2.83 -12.54 -14.13
CA LYS A 387 -3.99 -13.12 -14.83
C LYS A 387 -4.47 -14.40 -14.13
N ASN A 388 -5.78 -14.65 -14.16
CA ASN A 388 -6.39 -15.88 -13.66
C ASN A 388 -6.11 -16.17 -12.16
N VAL A 389 -6.35 -15.18 -11.29
CA VAL A 389 -6.21 -15.28 -9.81
C VAL A 389 -6.83 -16.56 -9.22
N GLY A 390 -7.92 -17.07 -9.81
CA GLY A 390 -8.57 -18.32 -9.40
C GLY A 390 -7.65 -19.56 -9.41
N ARG A 391 -6.53 -19.56 -10.16
CA ARG A 391 -5.53 -20.64 -10.14
C ARG A 391 -4.85 -20.79 -8.77
N GLY A 392 -4.82 -19.74 -7.95
CA GLY A 392 -4.31 -19.79 -6.58
C GLY A 392 -5.07 -20.77 -5.69
N ALA A 393 -6.34 -21.06 -6.01
CA ALA A 393 -7.21 -21.91 -5.19
C ALA A 393 -6.65 -23.32 -4.97
N VAL A 394 -5.96 -23.87 -5.97
CA VAL A 394 -5.40 -25.23 -5.94
C VAL A 394 -4.34 -25.38 -4.85
N TYR A 395 -3.75 -24.28 -4.39
CA TYR A 395 -2.68 -24.28 -3.39
C TYR A 395 -3.18 -24.02 -1.96
N CYS A 396 -4.47 -23.69 -1.79
CA CYS A 396 -5.12 -23.45 -0.50
C CYS A 396 -6.24 -24.47 -0.19
N ALA A 397 -6.11 -25.70 -0.72
CA ALA A 397 -7.05 -26.80 -0.48
C ALA A 397 -7.06 -27.26 0.98
#